data_AF-A0ABD5JJJ0-F1
#
_entry.id   AF-A0ABD5JJJ0-F1
#
_cell.length_a   1.000
_cell.length_b   1.000
_cell.length_c   1.000
_cell.angle_alpha   90.00
_cell.angle_beta   90.00
_cell.angle_gamma   90.00
#
_symmetry.space_group_name_H-M   'P 1'
#
loop_
_entity.id
_entity.type
_entity.pdbx_description
1 polymer ?
#
loop_
_entity_poly.entity_id
_entity_poly.type
_entity_poly.pdbx_seq_one_letter_code
_entity_poly.pdbx_strand_id
1 'polypeptide(L)'
;MPAPLEGETGKAKVVITRPGHVVALDTTPLPVKILDFVFGNPMTAHLTLALDASSHFLVAFRLTPVSESSVEVAMLLRDVLRPLPMRPDWREEMAWTCPGVPAPLVAEFAGRPVAGLPFSPRKR
;
A
#
# COMPACT_ATOMS: atom_id res chain seq x y z
N MET A 1 -22.48 -34.88 11.18
CA MET A 1 -21.96 -33.51 11.38
C MET A 1 -20.63 -33.59 12.11
N PRO A 2 -19.50 -33.15 11.52
CA PRO A 2 -18.30 -32.88 12.30
C PRO A 2 -18.31 -31.44 12.85
N ALA A 3 -17.61 -31.28 13.98
CA ALA A 3 -17.55 -30.14 14.90
C ALA A 3 -16.99 -28.84 14.29
N PRO A 4 -17.14 -27.68 14.96
CA PRO A 4 -16.74 -26.39 14.43
C PRO A 4 -15.22 -26.29 14.32
N LEU A 5 -14.76 -25.67 13.22
CA LEU A 5 -13.36 -25.28 13.03
C LEU A 5 -13.06 -24.09 13.96
N GLU A 6 -12.67 -24.40 15.20
CA GLU A 6 -11.98 -23.42 16.04
C GLU A 6 -10.63 -23.12 15.38
N GLY A 7 -10.53 -21.93 14.79
CA GLY A 7 -9.32 -21.46 14.13
C GLY A 7 -8.23 -21.21 15.16
N GLU A 8 -7.43 -22.24 15.47
CA GLU A 8 -6.09 -22.05 16.01
C GLU A 8 -5.31 -21.18 15.02
N THR A 9 -5.16 -19.90 15.34
CA THR A 9 -4.16 -19.06 14.68
C THR A 9 -2.80 -19.59 15.12
N GLY A 10 -2.30 -20.60 14.42
CA GLY A 10 -0.96 -21.13 14.66
C GLY A 10 0.05 -19.98 14.63
N LYS A 11 0.91 -19.90 15.66
CA LYS A 11 2.05 -18.96 15.70
C LYS A 11 3.05 -19.32 14.59
N ALA A 12 2.70 -19.04 13.34
CA ALA A 12 3.62 -19.17 12.22
C ALA A 12 4.64 -18.04 12.33
N LYS A 13 5.91 -18.39 12.56
CA LYS A 13 7.00 -17.42 12.51
C LYS A 13 7.20 -17.00 11.05
N VAL A 14 6.77 -15.78 10.73
CA VAL A 14 7.00 -15.20 9.40
C VAL A 14 8.42 -14.63 9.36
N VAL A 15 9.28 -15.20 8.50
CA VAL A 15 10.64 -14.69 8.27
C VAL A 15 10.63 -13.81 7.03
N ILE A 16 10.83 -12.51 7.22
CA ILE A 16 10.86 -11.52 6.15
C ILE A 16 12.30 -11.44 5.62
N THR A 17 12.49 -11.91 4.38
CA THR A 17 13.83 -12.06 3.78
C THR A 17 14.13 -11.06 2.66
N ARG A 18 13.09 -10.40 2.12
CA ARG A 18 13.21 -9.48 0.98
C ARG A 18 12.02 -8.52 0.91
N PRO A 19 12.20 -7.35 0.30
CA PRO A 19 11.10 -6.44 -0.02
C PRO A 19 10.06 -7.05 -0.96
N GLY A 20 8.80 -6.67 -0.74
CA GLY A 20 7.62 -7.23 -1.40
C GLY A 20 7.15 -8.58 -0.85
N HIS A 21 7.80 -9.12 0.19
CA HIS A 21 7.41 -10.41 0.77
C HIS A 21 6.23 -10.27 1.74
N VAL A 22 6.25 -9.26 2.62
CA VAL A 22 5.19 -9.01 3.60
C VAL A 22 4.88 -7.52 3.60
N VAL A 23 3.61 -7.18 3.46
CA VAL A 23 3.11 -5.81 3.54
C VAL A 23 2.20 -5.70 4.76
N ALA A 24 2.53 -4.79 5.66
CA ALA A 24 1.70 -4.46 6.81
C ALA A 24 0.66 -3.42 6.41
N LEU A 25 -0.59 -3.65 6.82
CA LEU A 25 -1.69 -2.71 6.63
C LEU A 25 -2.06 -2.10 7.96
N ASP A 26 -2.14 -0.78 8.02
CA ASP A 26 -2.58 -0.05 9.20
C ASP A 26 -3.62 0.99 8.81
N THR A 27 -4.59 1.23 9.70
CA THR A 27 -5.58 2.29 9.52
C THR A 27 -5.60 3.16 10.77
N THR A 28 -5.23 4.43 10.59
CA THR A 28 -5.17 5.41 11.67
C THR A 28 -6.16 6.55 11.40
N PRO A 29 -7.09 6.86 12.32
CA PRO A 29 -7.88 8.07 12.24
C PRO A 29 -6.98 9.31 12.33
N LEU A 30 -7.09 10.23 11.37
CA LEU A 30 -6.28 11.45 11.40
C LEU A 30 -6.76 12.41 12.51
N PRO A 31 -5.83 13.07 13.21
CA PRO A 31 -6.16 14.03 14.26
C PRO A 31 -6.59 15.40 13.71
N VAL A 32 -6.96 15.48 12.43
CA VAL A 32 -7.40 16.70 11.73
C VAL A 32 -8.74 16.47 11.03
N LYS A 33 -9.51 17.53 10.85
CA LYS A 33 -10.76 17.51 10.08
C LYS A 33 -10.47 17.86 8.62
N ILE A 34 -11.16 17.17 7.72
CA ILE A 34 -11.23 17.51 6.30
C ILE A 34 -12.62 18.06 5.98
N LEU A 35 -12.73 18.86 4.92
CA LEU A 35 -14.02 19.30 4.39
C LEU A 35 -14.50 18.28 3.38
N ASP A 36 -15.74 17.83 3.52
CA ASP A 36 -16.38 17.02 2.50
C ASP A 36 -16.60 17.86 1.22
N PHE A 37 -16.53 17.22 0.05
CA PHE A 37 -16.61 17.93 -1.24
C PHE A 37 -18.05 18.16 -1.74
N VAL A 38 -19.06 17.61 -1.06
CA VAL A 38 -20.47 17.64 -1.50
C VAL A 38 -21.26 18.73 -0.78
N PHE A 39 -21.14 18.78 0.53
CA PHE A 39 -21.85 19.65 1.47
C PHE A 39 -20.92 20.57 2.25
N GLY A 40 -19.60 20.36 2.21
CA GLY A 40 -18.63 21.22 2.89
C GLY A 40 -18.60 21.06 4.42
N ASN A 41 -19.09 19.93 4.94
CA ASN A 41 -19.07 19.70 6.38
C ASN A 41 -17.69 19.21 6.85
N PRO A 42 -17.25 19.63 8.05
CA PRO A 42 -16.06 19.05 8.67
C PRO A 42 -16.27 17.57 9.03
N MET A 43 -15.39 16.69 8.56
CA MET A 43 -15.40 15.26 8.86
C MET A 43 -14.02 14.73 9.26
N THR A 44 -14.00 13.60 9.97
CA THR A 44 -12.76 12.86 10.24
C THR A 44 -12.43 11.98 9.04
N ALA A 45 -11.14 11.89 8.71
CA ALA A 45 -10.64 10.95 7.71
C ALA A 45 -9.79 9.86 8.36
N HIS A 46 -9.84 8.66 7.81
CA HIS A 46 -8.93 7.57 8.11
C HIS A 46 -7.82 7.54 7.06
N LEU A 47 -6.58 7.41 7.53
CA LEU A 47 -5.42 7.13 6.71
C LEU A 47 -5.15 5.62 6.77
N THR A 48 -5.38 4.93 5.66
CA THR A 48 -4.99 3.53 5.51
C THR A 48 -3.68 3.45 4.75
N LEU A 49 -2.67 2.83 5.35
CA LEU A 49 -1.31 2.70 4.81
C LEU A 49 -1.01 1.24 4.47
N ALA A 50 -0.21 1.05 3.42
CA ALA A 50 0.46 -0.20 3.12
C ALA A 50 1.98 0.01 3.19
N LEU A 51 2.64 -0.74 4.07
CA LEU A 51 4.08 -0.62 4.34
C LEU A 51 4.78 -1.95 4.04
N ASP A 52 5.81 -1.94 3.20
CA ASP A 52 6.67 -3.12 3.02
C ASP A 52 7.49 -3.38 4.29
N ALA A 53 7.28 -4.52 4.94
CA ALA A 53 7.87 -4.81 6.24
C ALA A 53 9.39 -5.06 6.18
N SER A 54 9.94 -5.37 5.00
CA SER A 54 11.38 -5.55 4.83
C SER A 54 12.14 -4.23 4.68
N SER A 55 11.58 -3.29 3.92
CA SER A 55 12.24 -2.01 3.58
C SER A 55 11.74 -0.82 4.39
N HIS A 56 10.56 -0.95 5.03
CA HIS A 56 9.83 0.14 5.69
C HIS A 56 9.43 1.27 4.75
N PHE A 57 9.24 0.97 3.46
CA PHE A 57 8.72 1.93 2.50
C PHE A 57 7.21 1.84 2.35
N LEU A 58 6.58 3.01 2.17
CA LEU A 58 5.16 3.12 1.85
C LEU A 58 4.93 2.70 0.40
N VAL A 59 4.18 1.61 0.23
CA VAL A 59 3.89 1.02 -1.08
C VAL A 59 2.53 1.46 -1.63
N ALA A 60 1.61 1.88 -0.76
CA ALA A 60 0.37 2.57 -1.13
C ALA A 60 -0.23 3.26 0.10
N PHE A 61 -1.14 4.21 -0.12
CA PHE A 61 -1.98 4.78 0.93
C PHE A 61 -3.31 5.26 0.37
N ARG A 62 -4.33 5.33 1.23
CA ARG A 62 -5.63 5.93 0.92
C ARG A 62 -6.10 6.80 2.08
N LEU A 63 -6.72 7.93 1.75
CA LEU A 63 -7.38 8.81 2.72
C LEU A 63 -8.89 8.76 2.44
N THR A 64 -9.66 8.32 3.43
CA THR A 64 -11.09 8.06 3.24
C THR A 64 -11.90 8.64 4.40
N PRO A 65 -13.14 9.09 4.17
CA PRO A 65 -14.07 9.34 5.28
C PRO A 65 -14.26 8.07 6.10
N VAL A 66 -14.59 8.22 7.39
CA VAL A 66 -14.89 7.10 8.29
C VAL A 66 -16.00 6.22 7.67
N SER A 67 -15.64 5.04 7.16
CA SER A 67 -16.54 4.06 6.55
C SER A 67 -16.00 2.64 6.74
N GLU A 68 -16.86 1.62 6.62
CA GLU A 68 -16.47 0.21 6.76
C GLU A 68 -15.37 -0.20 5.76
N SER A 69 -14.44 -1.01 6.26
CA SER A 69 -13.03 -1.00 5.85
C SER A 69 -12.66 -1.92 4.69
N SER A 70 -13.53 -2.85 4.27
CA SER A 70 -13.15 -3.91 3.32
C SER A 70 -12.94 -3.38 1.90
N VAL A 71 -13.78 -2.45 1.45
CA VAL A 71 -13.65 -1.81 0.13
C VAL A 71 -12.37 -0.99 0.07
N GLU A 72 -12.06 -0.24 1.13
CA GLU A 72 -10.85 0.60 1.15
C GLU A 72 -9.57 -0.24 1.23
N VAL A 73 -9.58 -1.34 1.98
CA VAL A 73 -8.48 -2.31 1.98
C VAL A 73 -8.33 -2.97 0.61
N ALA A 74 -9.42 -3.36 -0.04
CA ALA A 74 -9.36 -3.93 -1.40
C ALA A 74 -8.80 -2.93 -2.42
N MET A 75 -9.23 -1.66 -2.34
CA MET A 75 -8.72 -0.58 -3.19
C MET A 75 -7.25 -0.26 -2.88
N LEU A 76 -6.84 -0.31 -1.62
CA LEU A 76 -5.44 -0.17 -1.23
C LEU A 76 -4.59 -1.32 -1.81
N LEU A 77 -5.05 -2.57 -1.74
CA LEU A 77 -4.36 -3.71 -2.34
C LEU A 77 -4.25 -3.58 -3.86
N ARG A 78 -5.31 -3.07 -4.52
CA ARG A 78 -5.25 -2.70 -5.94
C ARG A 78 -4.16 -1.65 -6.19
N ASP A 79 -4.06 -0.64 -5.34
CA ASP A 79 -3.08 0.45 -5.48
C ASP A 79 -1.64 -0.05 -5.22
N VAL A 80 -1.44 -0.97 -4.27
CA VAL A 80 -0.16 -1.68 -4.09
C VAL A 80 0.25 -2.33 -5.40
N LEU A 81 -0.65 -3.04 -6.08
CA LEU A 81 -0.40 -3.71 -7.36
C LEU A 81 -0.34 -2.77 -8.58
N ARG A 82 -0.62 -1.47 -8.40
CA ARG A 82 -0.67 -0.47 -9.46
C ARG A 82 0.24 0.71 -9.13
N PRO A 83 1.54 0.58 -9.43
CA PRO A 83 2.47 1.67 -9.20
C PRO A 83 2.04 2.93 -9.95
N LEU A 84 2.24 4.07 -9.27
CA LEU A 84 1.89 5.37 -9.82
C LEU A 84 2.66 5.61 -11.12
N PRO A 85 2.00 6.15 -12.17
CA PRO A 85 2.69 6.54 -13.39
C PRO A 85 3.70 7.66 -13.10
N MET A 86 4.83 7.65 -13.81
CA MET A 86 5.70 8.82 -13.86
C MET A 86 4.92 9.97 -14.51
N ARG A 87 4.87 11.15 -13.87
CA ARG A 87 4.17 12.30 -14.46
C ARG A 87 5.03 12.93 -15.57
N PRO A 88 4.42 13.54 -16.61
CA PRO A 88 5.17 14.11 -17.72
C PRO A 88 6.19 15.19 -17.33
N ASP A 89 5.92 15.92 -16.25
CA ASP A 89 6.74 17.00 -15.71
C ASP A 89 7.78 16.53 -14.67
N TRP A 90 7.81 15.24 -14.33
CA TRP A 90 8.75 14.69 -13.37
C TRP A 90 10.08 14.35 -14.04
N ARG A 91 11.18 14.84 -13.44
CA ARG A 91 12.52 14.40 -13.81
C ARG A 91 12.80 13.00 -13.25
N GLU A 92 13.80 12.32 -13.79
CA GLU A 92 14.16 10.96 -13.37
C GLU A 92 14.50 10.87 -11.87
N GLU A 93 15.09 11.93 -11.29
CA GLU A 93 15.41 11.96 -9.85
C GLU A 93 14.17 12.02 -8.96
N MET A 94 12.99 12.30 -9.52
CA MET A 94 11.70 12.25 -8.82
C MET A 94 11.11 10.84 -8.79
N ALA A 95 11.76 9.85 -9.42
CA ALA A 95 11.37 8.45 -9.30
C ALA A 95 11.57 7.98 -7.86
N TRP A 96 10.56 7.33 -7.30
CA TRP A 96 10.57 6.82 -5.94
C TRP A 96 11.34 5.52 -5.84
N THR A 97 12.13 5.34 -4.79
CA THR A 97 12.93 4.12 -4.60
C THR A 97 12.09 2.84 -4.51
N CYS A 98 10.79 2.92 -4.17
CA CYS A 98 9.91 1.76 -4.08
C CYS A 98 8.49 2.06 -4.60
N PRO A 99 8.16 1.66 -5.85
CA PRO A 99 6.89 2.02 -6.50
C PRO A 99 5.65 1.24 -6.04
N GLY A 100 5.77 0.28 -5.12
CA GLY A 100 4.61 -0.46 -4.59
C GLY A 100 4.70 -1.98 -4.75
N VAL A 101 5.42 -2.46 -5.76
CA VAL A 101 5.71 -3.89 -6.01
C VAL A 101 7.12 -4.01 -6.58
N PRO A 102 7.85 -5.13 -6.36
CA PRO A 102 9.10 -5.39 -7.05
C PRO A 102 8.97 -5.17 -8.57
N ALA A 103 9.86 -4.36 -9.15
CA ALA A 103 9.86 -4.02 -10.56
C ALA A 103 9.73 -5.19 -11.55
N PRO A 104 10.28 -6.40 -11.29
CA PRO A 104 10.07 -7.56 -12.15
C PRO A 104 8.60 -7.98 -12.30
N LEU A 105 7.76 -7.71 -11.30
CA LEU A 105 6.32 -8.01 -11.36
C LEU A 105 5.51 -6.90 -12.07
N VAL A 106 6.12 -5.72 -12.27
CA VAL A 106 5.43 -4.49 -12.64
C VAL A 106 5.66 -4.09 -14.09
N ALA A 107 6.91 -4.09 -14.54
CA ALA A 107 7.26 -3.47 -15.82
C ALA A 107 6.62 -4.22 -17.01
N GLU A 108 6.48 -5.54 -16.90
CA GLU A 108 5.86 -6.38 -17.94
C GLU A 108 4.34 -6.19 -18.02
N PHE A 109 3.66 -5.89 -16.89
CA PHE A 109 2.19 -5.77 -16.84
C PHE A 109 1.67 -4.32 -16.89
N ALA A 110 2.48 -3.31 -16.56
CA ALA A 110 2.00 -1.94 -16.42
C ALA A 110 1.78 -1.21 -17.75
N GLY A 111 2.44 -1.63 -18.83
CA GLY A 111 2.32 -1.05 -20.18
C GLY A 111 2.71 0.43 -20.29
N ARG A 112 3.36 1.00 -19.26
CA ARG A 112 3.76 2.41 -19.17
C ARG A 112 4.97 2.61 -18.24
N PRO A 113 5.72 3.72 -18.35
CA PRO A 113 6.74 4.08 -17.37
C PRO A 113 6.15 4.28 -15.97
N VAL A 114 6.79 3.70 -14.96
CA VAL A 114 6.36 3.78 -13.56
C VAL A 114 7.21 4.79 -12.78
N ALA A 115 6.61 5.48 -11.82
CA ALA A 115 7.26 6.51 -11.02
C ALA A 115 8.23 5.95 -9.96
N GLY A 116 8.74 4.73 -10.13
CA GLY A 116 9.72 4.22 -9.18
C GLY A 116 10.82 3.39 -9.78
N LEU A 117 11.96 3.44 -9.09
CA LEU A 117 13.18 2.78 -9.47
C LEU A 117 13.02 1.25 -9.37
N PRO A 118 13.74 0.49 -10.21
CA PRO A 118 13.87 -0.93 -10.02
C PRO A 118 14.32 -1.24 -8.60
N PHE A 119 13.73 -2.26 -7.98
CA PHE A 119 14.14 -2.69 -6.64
C PHE A 119 15.63 -3.07 -6.68
N SER A 120 16.49 -2.23 -6.09
CA SER A 120 17.91 -2.51 -5.96
C SER A 120 18.10 -3.30 -4.66
N PRO A 121 18.60 -4.55 -4.70
CA PRO A 121 18.97 -5.24 -3.49
C PRO A 121 20.03 -4.39 -2.77
N ARG A 122 19.90 -4.21 -1.44
CA ARG A 122 20.97 -3.60 -0.65
C ARG A 122 22.28 -4.31 -1.02
N LYS A 123 23.27 -3.57 -1.52
CA LYS A 123 24.64 -4.06 -1.57
C LYS A 123 25.03 -4.36 -0.11
N ARG A 124 25.31 -5.62 0.19
CA ARG A 124 25.99 -5.99 1.43
C ARG A 124 27.38 -5.39 1.46
#